data_AF-A0A2V9U234-F1
#
_entry.id   AF-A0A2V9U234-F1
#
_cell.length_a   1.000
_cell.length_b   1.000
_cell.length_c   1.000
_cell.angle_alpha   90.00
_cell.angle_beta   90.00
_cell.angle_gamma   90.00
#
_symmetry.space_group_name_H-M   'P 1'
#
loop_
_entity.id
_entity.type
_entity.pdbx_description
1 polymer ?
#
loop_
_entity_poly.entity_id
_entity_poly.type
_entity_poly.pdbx_seq_one_letter_code
_entity_poly.pdbx_strand_id
1 'polypeptide(L)' 'NSDANYYAGSGVGNSGGVMAESINQHGRLFSLELTLPPLAAVFFKPE' A
#
# COMPACT_ATOMS: atom_id res chain seq x y z
N ASN A 1 7.11 4.11 -0.85
CA ASN A 1 7.38 2.77 -0.29
C ASN A 1 8.84 2.76 0.16
N SER A 2 9.10 2.63 1.46
CA SER A 2 10.49 2.61 1.97
C SER A 2 11.22 1.30 1.67
N ASP A 3 10.50 0.22 1.33
CA ASP A 3 11.10 -1.08 0.98
C ASP A 3 11.46 -1.21 -0.51
N ALA A 4 11.43 -0.11 -1.27
CA ALA A 4 11.78 -0.17 -2.69
C ALA A 4 13.26 -0.57 -2.88
N ASN A 5 13.55 -1.30 -3.96
CA ASN A 5 14.92 -1.70 -4.33
C ASN A 5 15.89 -0.51 -4.44
N TYR A 6 15.39 0.68 -4.83
CA TYR A 6 16.18 1.91 -4.89
C TYR A 6 16.73 2.34 -3.52
N TYR A 7 16.06 1.96 -2.43
CA TYR A 7 16.49 2.18 -1.06
C TYR A 7 17.17 0.95 -0.43
N ALA A 8 17.59 -0.03 -1.26
CA ALA A 8 18.13 -1.32 -0.82
C ALA A 8 17.15 -2.16 0.04
N GLY A 9 15.84 -1.92 -0.11
CA GLY A 9 14.80 -2.79 0.44
C GLY A 9 14.58 -4.05 -0.38
N SER A 10 13.61 -4.87 0.02
CA SER A 10 13.31 -6.16 -0.63
C SER A 10 12.52 -6.03 -1.94
N GLY A 11 11.97 -4.86 -2.21
CA GLY A 11 11.17 -4.57 -3.40
C GLY A 11 9.71 -4.97 -3.28
N VAL A 12 9.28 -5.46 -2.12
CA VAL A 12 7.87 -5.82 -1.86
C VAL A 12 7.03 -4.55 -1.82
N GLY A 13 5.82 -4.59 -2.39
CA GLY A 13 4.92 -3.44 -2.43
C GLY A 13 3.69 -3.68 -3.29
N ASN A 14 3.03 -2.59 -3.70
CA ASN A 14 1.73 -2.61 -4.38
C ASN A 14 1.79 -2.10 -5.83
N SER A 15 2.90 -2.35 -6.53
CA SER A 15 3.05 -2.09 -7.99
C SER A 15 2.62 -0.70 -8.51
N GLY A 16 2.74 0.35 -7.69
CA GLY A 16 2.44 1.74 -8.07
C GLY A 16 1.12 2.30 -7.51
N GLY A 17 0.16 1.45 -7.14
CA GLY A 17 -1.12 1.87 -6.57
C GLY A 17 -2.13 0.73 -6.51
N VAL A 18 -3.19 0.91 -5.72
CA VAL A 18 -4.29 -0.04 -5.60
C VAL A 18 -5.61 0.71 -5.72
N MET A 19 -6.56 0.15 -6.44
CA MET A 19 -7.91 0.70 -6.54
C MET A 19 -8.70 0.36 -5.28
N ALA A 20 -9.36 1.36 -4.71
CA ALA A 20 -10.22 1.15 -3.56
C ALA A 20 -11.50 0.42 -3.99
N GLU A 21 -11.87 -0.61 -3.22
CA GLU A 21 -13.08 -1.38 -3.44
C GLU A 21 -14.17 -0.96 -2.46
N SER A 22 -15.44 -1.13 -2.84
CA SER A 22 -16.62 -0.80 -2.01
C SER A 22 -16.85 -1.84 -0.90
N ILE A 23 -15.82 -2.07 -0.09
CA ILE A 23 -15.82 -2.98 1.04
C ILE A 23 -15.68 -2.16 2.32
N ASN A 24 -16.64 -2.32 3.23
CA ASN A 24 -16.62 -1.61 4.51
C ASN A 24 -15.51 -2.16 5.41
N GLN A 25 -14.55 -1.31 5.78
CA GLN A 25 -13.49 -1.63 6.74
C GLN A 25 -13.13 -0.42 7.58
N HIS A 26 -12.74 -0.65 8.84
CA HIS A 26 -12.30 0.41 9.78
C HIS A 26 -13.23 1.63 9.85
N GLY A 27 -14.55 1.44 9.72
CA GLY A 27 -15.55 2.50 9.74
C GLY A 27 -15.62 3.37 8.47
N ARG A 28 -15.05 2.91 7.35
CA ARG A 28 -15.09 3.60 6.05
C ARG A 28 -15.78 2.73 4.99
N LEU A 29 -16.41 3.39 4.00
CA LEU A 29 -17.17 2.75 2.93
C LEU A 29 -16.32 2.00 1.89
N PHE A 30 -15.06 2.42 1.75
CA PHE A 30 -14.10 1.86 0.81
C PHE A 30 -12.82 1.44 1.54
N SER A 31 -12.17 0.41 1.03
CA SER A 31 -10.92 -0.12 1.58
C SER A 31 -9.91 -0.45 0.48
N LEU A 32 -8.63 -0.50 0.86
CA LEU A 32 -7.54 -0.94 0.00
C LEU A 32 -7.01 -2.28 0.51
N GLU A 33 -6.90 -3.26 -0.38
CA GLU A 33 -6.12 -4.48 -0.11
C GLU A 33 -4.65 -4.18 -0.36
N LEU A 34 -3.85 -4.14 0.70
CA LEU A 34 -2.45 -3.72 0.63
C LEU A 34 -1.50 -4.85 1.02
N THR A 35 -0.48 -5.08 0.20
CA THR A 35 0.73 -5.80 0.59
C THR A 35 1.62 -4.85 1.40
N LEU A 36 1.79 -5.14 2.69
CA LEU A 36 2.67 -4.38 3.59
C LEU A 36 4.07 -5.02 3.65
N PRO A 37 5.12 -4.32 3.21
CA PRO A 37 6.47 -4.88 3.28
C PRO A 37 6.98 -4.96 4.72
N PRO A 38 7.87 -5.92 5.03
CA PRO A 38 8.38 -6.11 6.39
C PRO A 38 9.19 -4.89 6.85
N LEU A 39 8.88 -4.38 8.05
CA LEU A 39 9.55 -3.22 8.68
C LEU A 39 9.59 -1.95 7.80
N ALA A 40 8.59 -1.76 6.95
CA ALA A 40 8.54 -0.64 6.00
C ALA A 40 7.37 0.31 6.24
N ALA A 41 7.47 1.50 5.66
CA ALA A 41 6.40 2.49 5.58
C ALA A 41 5.96 2.71 4.13
N VAL A 42 4.64 2.78 3.93
CA VAL A 42 3.99 3.06 2.65
C VAL A 42 3.08 4.27 2.78
N PHE A 43 3.08 5.13 1.76
CA PHE A 43 2.28 6.35 1.70
C PHE A 43 1.49 6.30 0.40
N PHE A 44 0.19 6.58 0.49
CA PHE A 44 -0.75 6.60 -0.63
C PHE A 44 -1.48 7.93 -0.67
N LYS A 45 -1.83 8.36 -1.87
CA LYS A 45 -2.63 9.56 -2.12
C LYS A 45 -3.63 9.23 -3.23
N PRO A 46 -4.88 9.69 -3.14
CA PRO A 46 -5.80 9.67 -4.30
C PRO A 46 -5.19 10.45 -5.48
N GLU A 47 -5.43 9.96 -6.68
CA GLU A 47 -5.16 10.70 -7.92
C GLU A 47 -6.26 11.72 -8.23
#